data_AF-A0A257VFI1-F1
#
_entry.id   AF-A0A257VFI1-F1
#
_cell.length_a   1.000
_cell.length_b   1.000
_cell.length_c   1.000
_cell.angle_alpha   90.00
_cell.angle_beta   90.00
_cell.angle_gamma   90.00
#
_symmetry.space_group_name_H-M   'P 1'
#
loop_
_entity.id
_entity.type
_entity.pdbx_description
1 polymer ?
#
loop_
_entity_poly.entity_id
_entity_poly.type
_entity_poly.pdbx_seq_one_letter_code
_entity_poly.pdbx_strand_id
1 'polypeptide(L)'
;MFEQELRDQLKFLEFAQIAFISAKTKNGIDRLYGMIEEAYKWSNHRVTTGELNRFCAMVELKPDTKIKYVTQASLRPPTFVVFTDRRELHFSAERQLVNLFRKHFGYVGTPIVIKHRPAPKRKPKK
;
A
#
# COMPACT_ATOMS: atom_id res chain seq x y z
N MET A 1 17.36 17.86 8.41
CA MET A 1 17.41 17.59 9.86
C MET A 1 16.02 17.40 10.44
N PHE A 2 15.13 18.41 10.41
CA PHE A 2 13.80 18.29 11.03
C PHE A 2 12.85 17.25 10.41
N GLU A 3 12.76 17.18 9.07
CA GLU A 3 11.87 16.21 8.40
C GLU A 3 12.28 14.76 8.69
N GLN A 4 13.59 14.48 8.68
CA GLN A 4 14.12 13.16 8.98
C GLN A 4 13.82 12.75 10.43
N GLU A 5 14.01 13.65 11.39
CA GLU A 5 13.68 13.41 12.79
C GLU A 5 12.18 13.15 12.98
N LEU A 6 11.32 13.91 12.31
CA LEU A 6 9.88 13.68 12.32
C LEU A 6 9.51 12.30 11.75
N ARG A 7 10.14 11.88 10.65
CA ARG A 7 9.95 10.55 10.04
C ARG A 7 10.42 9.43 10.97
N ASP A 8 11.53 9.64 11.67
CA ASP A 8 12.09 8.67 12.61
C ASP A 8 11.23 8.52 13.87
N GLN A 9 10.60 9.59 14.33
CA GLN A 9 9.64 9.56 15.45
C GLN A 9 8.27 9.01 15.04
N LEU A 10 7.82 9.27 13.81
CA LEU A 10 6.49 8.91 13.30
C LEU A 10 6.55 7.82 12.21
N LYS A 11 7.30 6.74 12.44
CA LYS A 11 7.48 5.64 11.47
C LYS A 11 6.17 5.01 10.99
N PHE A 12 5.14 5.01 11.84
CA PHE A 12 3.81 4.49 11.49
C PHE A 12 3.06 5.35 10.45
N LEU A 13 3.52 6.58 10.20
CA LEU A 13 3.00 7.52 9.20
C LEU A 13 3.93 7.69 8.00
N GLU A 14 4.77 6.70 7.69
CA GLU A 14 5.69 6.75 6.54
C GLU A 14 4.98 7.07 5.21
N PHE A 15 3.71 6.66 5.06
CA PHE A 15 2.89 6.94 3.88
C PHE A 15 2.33 8.38 3.81
N ALA A 16 2.29 9.09 4.94
CA ALA A 16 1.66 10.40 5.03
C ALA A 16 2.59 11.48 4.47
N GLN A 17 2.03 12.44 3.75
CA GLN A 17 2.78 13.59 3.26
C GLN A 17 2.98 14.60 4.41
N ILE A 18 4.12 15.30 4.41
CA ILE A 18 4.44 16.32 5.43
C ILE A 18 4.19 17.71 4.84
N ALA A 19 3.34 18.50 5.51
CA ALA A 19 3.04 19.87 5.13
C ALA A 19 3.50 20.83 6.25
N PHE A 20 4.37 21.77 5.91
CA PHE A 20 4.77 22.85 6.81
C PHE A 20 3.85 24.05 6.58
N ILE A 21 3.08 24.42 7.61
CA ILE A 21 2.10 25.50 7.53
C ILE A 21 2.24 26.47 8.70
N SER A 22 1.63 27.65 8.56
CA SER A 22 1.38 28.58 9.66
C SER A 22 -0.07 29.05 9.59
N ALA A 23 -0.88 28.60 10.55
CA ALA A 23 -2.27 29.03 10.66
C ALA A 23 -2.40 30.54 10.91
N LYS A 24 -1.45 31.13 11.66
CA LYS A 24 -1.45 32.56 12.00
C LYS A 24 -1.24 33.44 10.77
N THR A 25 -0.28 33.08 9.93
CA THR A 25 0.08 33.86 8.73
C THR A 25 -0.61 33.35 7.46
N LYS A 26 -1.43 32.29 7.58
CA LYS A 26 -2.07 31.55 6.48
C LYS A 26 -1.08 30.99 5.44
N ASN A 27 0.20 30.86 5.80
CA ASN A 27 1.22 30.34 4.90
C ASN A 27 1.05 28.82 4.73
N GLY A 28 1.11 28.34 3.49
CA GLY A 28 1.07 26.91 3.15
C GLY A 28 -0.33 26.27 3.14
N ILE A 29 -1.40 27.05 3.33
CA ILE A 29 -2.78 26.53 3.38
C ILE A 29 -3.24 25.99 2.02
N ASP A 30 -2.97 26.69 0.91
CA ASP A 30 -3.37 26.23 -0.43
C ASP A 30 -2.66 24.92 -0.81
N ARG A 31 -1.37 24.80 -0.44
CA ARG A 31 -0.60 23.56 -0.62
C ARG A 31 -1.21 22.41 0.18
N LEU A 32 -1.65 22.66 1.41
CA LEU A 32 -2.30 21.64 2.24
C LEU A 32 -3.57 21.09 1.57
N TYR A 33 -4.40 21.96 0.99
CA TYR A 33 -5.60 21.52 0.26
C TYR A 33 -5.25 20.63 -0.95
N GLY A 34 -4.24 21.00 -1.73
CA GLY A 34 -3.77 20.15 -2.84
C GLY A 34 -3.29 18.76 -2.39
N MET A 35 -2.61 18.69 -1.24
CA MET A 35 -2.18 17.41 -0.66
C MET A 35 -3.36 16.56 -0.16
N ILE A 36 -4.39 17.20 0.41
CA ILE A 36 -5.62 16.51 0.82
C ILE A 36 -6.34 15.91 -0.40
N GLU A 37 -6.48 16.69 -1.48
CA GLU A 37 -7.10 16.22 -2.72
C GLU A 37 -6.33 15.05 -3.35
N GLU A 38 -5.00 15.11 -3.36
CA GLU A 38 -4.14 14.04 -3.84
C GLU A 38 -4.30 12.77 -3.00
N ALA A 39 -4.23 12.88 -1.67
CA ALA A 39 -4.43 11.74 -0.77
C ALA A 39 -5.84 11.14 -0.94
N TYR A 40 -6.85 11.99 -1.12
CA TYR A 40 -8.21 11.55 -1.40
C TYR A 40 -8.31 10.80 -2.72
N LYS A 41 -7.72 11.32 -3.80
CA LYS A 41 -7.67 10.67 -5.12
C LYS A 41 -7.04 9.27 -5.01
N TRP A 42 -5.89 9.16 -4.36
CA TRP A 42 -5.19 7.87 -4.23
C TRP A 42 -5.89 6.90 -3.29
N SER A 43 -6.54 7.38 -2.23
CA SER A 43 -7.44 6.54 -1.41
C SER A 43 -8.66 6.02 -2.18
N ASN A 44 -8.92 6.54 -3.39
CA ASN A 44 -10.01 6.11 -4.25
C ASN A 44 -9.59 5.34 -5.48
N HIS A 45 -8.30 5.19 -5.66
CA HIS A 45 -7.77 4.55 -6.84
C HIS A 45 -8.10 3.04 -6.81
N ARG A 46 -8.76 2.56 -7.87
CA ARG A 46 -9.06 1.14 -8.07
C ARG A 46 -8.14 0.56 -9.13
N VAL A 47 -7.38 -0.45 -8.75
CA VAL A 47 -6.57 -1.25 -9.67
C VAL A 47 -7.36 -2.51 -10.01
N THR A 48 -7.44 -2.83 -11.30
CA THR A 48 -8.17 -4.03 -11.73
C THR A 48 -7.48 -5.30 -11.25
N THR A 49 -8.25 -6.34 -10.94
CA THR A 49 -7.70 -7.65 -10.57
C THR A 49 -6.72 -8.17 -11.63
N GLY A 50 -7.02 -8.02 -12.92
CA GLY A 50 -6.13 -8.47 -13.99
C GLY A 50 -4.77 -7.76 -13.97
N GLU A 51 -4.76 -6.45 -13.78
CA GLU A 51 -3.55 -5.66 -13.67
C GLU A 51 -2.73 -6.01 -12.42
N LEU A 52 -3.37 -6.14 -11.26
CA LEU A 52 -2.72 -6.57 -10.01
C LEU A 52 -2.02 -7.92 -10.19
N ASN A 53 -2.70 -8.89 -10.77
CA ASN A 53 -2.13 -10.23 -10.94
C ASN A 53 -1.00 -10.26 -11.98
N ARG A 54 -1.08 -9.47 -13.06
CA ARG A 54 0.02 -9.32 -14.01
C ARG A 54 1.26 -8.71 -13.35
N PHE A 55 1.08 -7.66 -12.55
CA PHE A 55 2.18 -7.06 -11.80
C PHE A 55 2.79 -8.04 -10.80
N CYS A 56 1.96 -8.68 -9.97
CA CYS A 56 2.41 -9.63 -8.96
C CYS A 56 3.10 -10.88 -9.53
N ALA A 57 2.81 -11.27 -10.78
CA ALA A 57 3.49 -12.38 -11.44
C ALA A 57 4.96 -12.08 -11.77
N MET A 58 5.35 -10.80 -11.86
CA MET A 58 6.72 -10.34 -12.14
C MET A 58 7.52 -10.03 -10.87
N VAL A 59 6.89 -10.10 -9.70
CA VAL A 59 7.48 -9.72 -8.41
C VAL A 59 8.04 -10.94 -7.70
N GLU A 60 9.26 -10.81 -7.20
CA GLU A 60 9.88 -11.77 -6.28
C GLU A 60 9.89 -11.21 -4.86
N LEU A 61 9.32 -11.96 -3.90
CA LEU A 61 9.27 -11.58 -2.49
C LEU A 61 10.36 -12.27 -1.67
N LYS A 62 10.79 -11.62 -0.58
CA LYS A 62 11.73 -12.17 0.40
C LYS A 62 11.11 -12.16 1.82
N PRO A 63 11.01 -13.31 2.51
CA PRO A 63 11.41 -14.67 2.07
C PRO A 63 10.56 -15.17 0.89
N ASP A 64 11.09 -16.15 0.14
CA ASP A 64 10.46 -16.68 -1.08
C ASP A 64 9.00 -17.09 -0.82
N THR A 65 8.07 -16.33 -1.41
CA THR A 65 6.63 -16.44 -1.23
C THR A 65 5.96 -16.23 -2.57
N LYS A 66 5.26 -17.25 -3.07
CA LYS A 66 4.60 -17.19 -4.37
C LYS A 66 3.19 -16.66 -4.20
N ILE A 67 2.95 -15.50 -4.78
CA ILE A 67 1.62 -14.92 -4.89
C ILE A 67 0.84 -15.72 -5.95
N LYS A 68 -0.32 -16.26 -5.56
CA LYS A 68 -1.20 -17.04 -6.45
C LYS A 68 -2.31 -16.20 -7.05
N TYR A 69 -2.82 -15.26 -6.25
CA TYR A 69 -3.90 -14.38 -6.66
C TYR A 69 -3.93 -13.14 -5.77
N VAL A 70 -4.26 -11.99 -6.34
CA VAL A 70 -4.46 -10.73 -5.60
C VAL A 70 -5.70 -10.02 -6.09
N THR A 71 -6.42 -9.38 -5.17
CA THR A 71 -7.52 -8.46 -5.52
C THR A 71 -7.60 -7.30 -4.54
N GLN A 72 -8.16 -6.17 -4.99
CA GLN A 72 -8.45 -5.02 -4.15
C GLN A 72 -9.87 -5.11 -3.59
N ALA A 73 -9.98 -5.44 -2.30
CA ALA A 73 -11.24 -5.66 -1.61
C ALA A 73 -11.89 -4.35 -1.10
N SER A 74 -11.10 -3.33 -0.78
CA SER A 74 -11.61 -2.02 -0.35
C SER A 74 -10.78 -0.88 -0.95
N LEU A 75 -11.42 0.28 -1.11
CA LEU A 75 -10.80 1.50 -1.63
C LEU A 75 -10.26 2.39 -0.51
N ARG A 76 -11.06 2.69 0.53
CA ARG A 76 -10.70 3.64 1.59
C ARG A 76 -10.63 2.89 2.94
N PRO A 77 -9.45 2.44 3.41
CA PRO A 77 -8.14 2.50 2.76
C PRO A 77 -7.94 1.41 1.68
N PRO A 78 -6.98 1.58 0.74
CA PRO A 78 -6.69 0.61 -0.30
C PRO A 78 -6.30 -0.73 0.34
N THR A 79 -7.21 -1.69 0.29
CA THR A 79 -7.05 -2.98 0.97
C THR A 79 -6.94 -4.09 -0.06
N PHE A 80 -5.81 -4.78 -0.06
CA PHE A 80 -5.52 -5.89 -0.96
C PHE A 80 -5.60 -7.20 -0.23
N VAL A 81 -6.35 -8.15 -0.78
CA VAL A 81 -6.34 -9.52 -0.31
C VAL A 81 -5.35 -10.30 -1.18
N VAL A 82 -4.31 -10.84 -0.54
CA VAL A 82 -3.21 -11.53 -1.20
C VAL A 82 -3.28 -13.00 -0.82
N PHE A 83 -3.43 -13.85 -1.83
CA PHE A 83 -3.40 -15.30 -1.69
C PHE A 83 -2.02 -15.82 -2.03
N THR A 84 -1.36 -16.51 -1.09
CA THR A 84 -0.02 -17.06 -1.31
C THR A 84 0.02 -18.57 -1.10
N ASP A 85 1.14 -19.19 -1.48
CA ASP A 85 1.46 -20.59 -1.18
C ASP A 85 1.85 -20.86 0.28
N ARG A 86 2.10 -19.81 1.06
CA ARG A 86 2.44 -19.91 2.49
C ARG A 86 1.18 -19.88 3.36
N ARG A 87 1.23 -20.58 4.50
CA ARG A 87 0.16 -20.55 5.51
C ARG A 87 0.03 -19.18 6.17
N GLU A 88 1.15 -18.51 6.36
CA GLU A 88 1.27 -17.17 6.93
C GLU A 88 2.24 -16.35 6.08
N LEU A 89 1.98 -15.05 5.98
CA LEU A 89 2.87 -14.12 5.29
C LEU A 89 3.81 -13.47 6.30
N HIS A 90 5.12 -13.56 6.05
CA HIS A 90 6.10 -12.90 6.90
C HIS A 90 5.99 -11.37 6.78
N PHE A 91 6.15 -10.65 7.88
CA PHE A 91 5.99 -9.19 7.93
C PHE A 91 6.89 -8.44 6.92
N SER A 92 8.07 -8.98 6.62
CA SER A 92 8.98 -8.37 5.63
C SER A 92 8.42 -8.44 4.22
N ALA A 93 7.81 -9.57 3.85
CA ALA A 93 7.18 -9.76 2.54
C ALA A 93 5.92 -8.89 2.40
N GLU A 94 5.15 -8.75 3.48
CA GLU A 94 4.04 -7.80 3.55
C GLU A 94 4.51 -6.36 3.34
N ARG A 95 5.56 -5.93 4.05
CA ARG A 95 6.14 -4.59 3.88
C ARG A 95 6.67 -4.37 2.47
N GLN A 96 7.31 -5.37 1.88
CA GLN A 96 7.76 -5.32 0.49
C GLN A 96 6.58 -5.11 -0.47
N LEU A 97 5.48 -5.84 -0.30
CA LEU A 97 4.28 -5.67 -1.11
C LEU A 97 3.70 -4.26 -1.00
N VAL A 98 3.58 -3.74 0.22
CA VAL A 98 3.13 -2.36 0.45
C VAL A 98 4.01 -1.37 -0.32
N ASN A 99 5.33 -1.51 -0.25
CA ASN A 99 6.26 -0.61 -0.93
C ASN A 99 6.20 -0.75 -2.46
N LEU A 100 6.07 -1.97 -2.96
CA LEU A 100 5.93 -2.24 -4.40
C LEU A 100 4.62 -1.68 -4.95
N PHE A 101 3.50 -1.89 -4.25
CA PHE A 101 2.21 -1.33 -4.66
C PHE A 101 2.21 0.19 -4.62
N ARG A 102 2.80 0.79 -3.59
CA ARG A 102 2.96 2.24 -3.52
C ARG A 102 3.79 2.77 -4.67
N LYS A 103 4.94 2.15 -4.95
CA LYS A 103 5.86 2.58 -6.03
C LYS A 103 5.24 2.41 -7.42
N HIS A 104 4.51 1.32 -7.66
CA HIS A 104 3.98 1.01 -8.99
C HIS A 104 2.63 1.69 -9.29
N PHE A 105 1.72 1.70 -8.31
CA PHE A 105 0.37 2.25 -8.50
C PHE A 105 0.21 3.67 -7.95
N GLY A 106 1.20 4.23 -7.26
CA GLY A 106 1.22 5.65 -6.89
C GLY A 106 0.41 6.02 -5.65
N TYR A 107 0.08 5.09 -4.75
CA TYR A 107 -0.70 5.39 -3.53
C TYR A 107 0.00 6.39 -2.57
N VAL A 108 -0.20 7.68 -2.82
CA VAL A 108 0.33 8.80 -2.02
C VAL A 108 -0.67 9.17 -0.93
N GLY A 109 -0.18 9.49 0.27
CA GLY A 109 -0.99 10.05 1.35
C GLY A 109 -2.02 9.09 1.95
N THR A 110 -2.00 7.80 1.57
CA THR A 110 -2.97 6.80 2.03
C THR A 110 -2.27 5.51 2.50
N PRO A 111 -2.72 4.90 3.62
CA PRO A 111 -2.18 3.63 4.07
C PRO A 111 -2.64 2.51 3.14
N ILE A 112 -1.72 1.62 2.78
CA ILE A 112 -2.05 0.37 2.06
C ILE A 112 -2.20 -0.73 3.10
N VAL A 113 -3.32 -1.46 3.04
CA VAL A 113 -3.59 -2.60 3.92
C VAL A 113 -3.46 -3.89 3.14
N ILE A 114 -2.64 -4.82 3.63
CA ILE A 114 -2.53 -6.17 3.09
C ILE A 114 -3.30 -7.12 4.01
N LYS A 115 -4.18 -7.93 3.43
CA LYS A 115 -4.83 -9.05 4.11
C LYS A 115 -4.36 -10.33 3.46
N HIS A 116 -3.57 -11.11 4.19
CA HIS A 116 -3.11 -12.41 3.71
C HIS A 116 -4.19 -13.47 3.87
N ARG A 117 -4.28 -14.38 2.88
CA ARG A 117 -4.99 -15.65 3.00
C ARG A 117 -4.15 -16.77 2.37
N PRO A 118 -4.09 -17.97 2.95
CA PRO A 118 -3.51 -19.11 2.24
C PRO A 118 -4.37 -19.47 1.03
N ALA A 119 -3.74 -19.80 -0.10
CA ALA A 119 -4.46 -20.26 -1.26
C ALA A 119 -5.20 -21.59 -0.96
N PRO A 120 -6.46 -21.77 -1.38
CA PRO A 120 -7.18 -23.01 -1.17
C PRO A 120 -6.45 -24.17 -1.85
N LYS A 121 -6.29 -25.30 -1.14
CA LYS A 121 -5.77 -26.54 -1.74
C LYS A 121 -6.73 -26.97 -2.84
N ARG A 122 -6.28 -26.99 -4.10
CA ARG A 122 -7.04 -27.61 -5.19
C ARG A 122 -7.18 -29.09 -4.85
N LYS A 123 -8.42 -29.58 -4.70
CA LYS A 123 -8.68 -31.03 -4.64
C LYS A 123 -8.26 -31.62 -6.00
N PRO A 124 -7.56 -32.77 -6.05
CA PRO A 124 -7.27 -33.42 -7.32
C PRO A 124 -8.59 -33.68 -8.05
N LYS A 125 -8.62 -33.37 -9.35
CA LYS A 125 -9.74 -33.77 -10.21
C LYS A 125 -9.81 -35.30 -10.16
N LYS A 126 -10.95 -35.84 -9.75
CA LYS A 126 -11.28 -37.26 -9.90
C LYS A 126 -11.39 -37.60 -11.38
#